data_AF-A0A432W8C5-F1
#
_entry.id   AF-A0A432W8C5-F1
#
_cell.length_a   1.000
_cell.length_b   1.000
_cell.length_c   1.000
_cell.angle_alpha   90.00
_cell.angle_beta   90.00
_cell.angle_gamma   90.00
#
_symmetry.space_group_name_H-M   'P 1'
#
loop_
_entity.id
_entity.type
_entity.pdbx_description
1 polymer ?
#
loop_
_entity_poly.entity_id
_entity_poly.type
_entity_poly.pdbx_seq_one_letter_code
_entity_poly.pdbx_strand_id
1 'polypeptide(L)'
;MSDKLQQAEQLEEEFVRLSNAGDLDDQRIADILEQRDVLHRELLADIDNDSSLVPIYKPFLQQAYAHTQELQARCEEERADIKQRLITLNTSKKAHKVY
;
A
#
# COMPACT_ATOMS: atom_id res chain seq x y z
N MET A 1 -21.55 13.83 1.22
CA MET A 1 -20.26 14.43 1.63
C MET A 1 -19.62 13.66 2.79
N SER A 2 -20.33 13.41 3.90
CA SER A 2 -19.81 12.66 5.07
C SER A 2 -19.47 11.19 4.76
N ASP A 3 -20.28 10.49 3.96
CA ASP A 3 -20.13 9.03 3.79
C ASP A 3 -18.87 8.61 3.01
N LYS A 4 -18.50 9.35 1.96
CA LYS A 4 -17.32 9.02 1.12
C LYS A 4 -16.02 9.14 1.91
N LEU A 5 -15.86 10.22 2.69
CA LEU A 5 -14.67 10.44 3.50
C LEU A 5 -14.56 9.36 4.59
N GLN A 6 -15.68 9.04 5.24
CA GLN A 6 -15.73 7.98 6.24
C GLN A 6 -15.39 6.61 5.65
N GLN A 7 -15.90 6.29 4.45
CA GLN A 7 -15.52 5.07 3.72
C GLN A 7 -14.02 5.07 3.40
N ALA A 8 -13.45 6.22 3.05
CA ALA A 8 -12.04 6.38 2.76
C ALA A 8 -11.17 6.11 3.98
N GLU A 9 -11.55 6.67 5.12
CA GLU A 9 -10.88 6.46 6.40
C GLU A 9 -10.94 4.99 6.83
N GLN A 10 -12.09 4.32 6.68
CA GLN A 10 -12.24 2.89 7.00
C GLN A 10 -11.35 2.01 6.13
N LEU A 11 -11.29 2.28 4.82
CA LEU A 11 -10.41 1.57 3.90
C LEU A 11 -8.94 1.82 4.23
N GLU A 12 -8.60 3.03 4.66
CA GLU A 12 -7.24 3.38 5.04
C GLU A 12 -6.80 2.68 6.34
N GLU A 13 -7.68 2.60 7.34
CA GLU A 13 -7.45 1.83 8.56
C GLU A 13 -7.24 0.34 8.25
N GLU A 14 -8.08 -0.24 7.38
CA GLU A 14 -7.93 -1.63 6.98
C GLU A 14 -6.62 -1.86 6.19
N PHE A 15 -6.29 -0.95 5.28
CA PHE A 15 -5.03 -0.96 4.53
C PHE A 15 -3.82 -0.96 5.46
N VAL A 16 -3.77 -0.03 6.42
CA VAL A 16 -2.66 0.08 7.39
C VAL A 16 -2.58 -1.16 8.27
N ARG A 17 -3.72 -1.73 8.68
CA ARG A 17 -3.74 -2.95 9.49
C ARG A 17 -3.16 -4.14 8.71
N LEU A 18 -3.53 -4.29 7.44
CA LEU A 18 -3.08 -5.40 6.61
C LEU A 18 -1.63 -5.22 6.16
N SER A 19 -1.24 -3.99 5.82
CA SER A 19 0.15 -3.70 5.48
C SER A 19 1.05 -3.99 6.68
N ASN A 20 0.65 -3.65 7.91
CA ASN A 20 1.39 -3.94 9.14
C ASN A 20 1.28 -5.36 9.68
N ALA A 21 0.50 -6.24 9.03
CA ALA A 21 0.47 -7.65 9.40
C ALA A 21 1.83 -8.32 9.11
N GLY A 22 2.19 -9.30 9.94
CA GLY A 22 3.43 -10.07 9.78
C GLY A 22 3.43 -11.00 8.57
N ASP A 23 2.25 -11.38 8.08
CA ASP A 23 2.02 -12.02 6.79
C ASP A 23 1.15 -11.07 5.95
N LEU A 24 1.70 -10.56 4.85
CA LEU A 24 0.98 -9.75 3.88
C LEU A 24 -0.01 -10.65 3.13
N ASP A 25 -1.31 -10.40 3.31
CA ASP A 25 -2.35 -10.99 2.46
C ASP A 25 -2.41 -10.20 1.14
N ASP A 26 -1.56 -10.61 0.19
CA ASP A 26 -1.39 -9.93 -1.10
C ASP A 26 -2.72 -9.73 -1.86
N GLN A 27 -3.62 -10.72 -1.79
CA GLN A 27 -4.91 -10.64 -2.47
C GLN A 27 -5.78 -9.57 -1.81
N ARG A 28 -5.87 -9.57 -0.48
CA ARG A 28 -6.70 -8.61 0.24
C ARG A 28 -6.15 -7.19 0.16
N ILE A 29 -4.82 -7.05 0.13
CA ILE A 29 -4.16 -5.75 -0.10
C ILE A 29 -4.50 -5.25 -1.52
N ALA A 30 -4.45 -6.11 -2.53
CA ALA A 30 -4.82 -5.75 -3.90
C ALA A 30 -6.28 -5.28 -3.98
N ASP A 31 -7.22 -6.01 -3.36
CA ASP A 31 -8.63 -5.66 -3.33
C ASP A 31 -8.87 -4.28 -2.69
N ILE A 32 -8.13 -3.95 -1.62
CA ILE A 32 -8.23 -2.65 -0.95
C ILE A 32 -7.61 -1.53 -1.80
N LEU A 33 -6.50 -1.79 -2.48
CA LEU A 33 -5.89 -0.81 -3.38
C LEU A 33 -6.82 -0.46 -4.54
N GLU A 34 -7.55 -1.44 -5.08
CA GLU A 34 -8.57 -1.20 -6.11
C GLU A 34 -9.73 -0.33 -5.57
N GLN A 35 -10.23 -0.64 -4.39
CA GLN A 35 -11.29 0.15 -3.74
C GLN A 35 -10.83 1.59 -3.42
N ARG A 36 -9.59 1.75 -2.96
CA ARG A 36 -8.98 3.07 -2.71
C ARG A 36 -8.85 3.88 -3.99
N ASP A 37 -8.44 3.26 -5.10
CA ASP A 37 -8.32 3.94 -6.40
C ASP A 37 -9.67 4.46 -6.89
N VAL A 38 -10.73 3.64 -6.83
CA VAL A 38 -12.09 4.09 -7.18
C VAL A 38 -12.49 5.29 -6.33
N LEU A 39 -12.31 5.20 -5.01
CA LEU A 39 -12.72 6.26 -4.10
C LEU A 39 -11.90 7.55 -4.29
N HIS A 40 -10.60 7.45 -4.52
CA HIS A 40 -9.75 8.60 -4.83
C HIS A 40 -10.21 9.31 -6.11
N ARG A 41 -10.55 8.56 -7.17
CA ARG A 41 -11.09 9.15 -8.40
C ARG A 41 -12.40 9.89 -8.15
N GLU A 42 -13.28 9.35 -7.32
CA GLU A 42 -14.52 10.02 -6.93
C GLU A 42 -14.27 11.31 -6.13
N LEU A 43 -13.34 11.28 -5.17
CA LEU A 43 -12.99 12.46 -4.38
C LEU A 43 -12.34 13.56 -5.24
N LEU A 44 -11.50 13.17 -6.21
CA LEU A 44 -10.90 14.10 -7.16
C LEU A 44 -11.95 14.69 -8.10
N ALA A 45 -12.90 13.88 -8.59
CA ALA A 45 -14.01 14.39 -9.39
C ALA A 45 -14.90 15.36 -8.59
N ASP A 46 -15.12 15.11 -7.30
CA ASP A 46 -15.83 16.04 -6.42
C ASP A 46 -15.05 17.37 -6.28
N ILE A 47 -13.73 17.33 -6.13
CA ILE A 47 -12.85 18.52 -6.08
C ILE A 47 -12.88 19.32 -7.39
N ASP A 48 -12.86 18.63 -8.53
CA ASP A 48 -12.90 19.26 -9.85
C ASP A 48 -14.23 20.00 -10.07
N ASN A 49 -15.32 19.49 -9.49
CA ASN A 49 -16.63 20.12 -9.53
C ASN A 49 -16.78 21.25 -8.48
N ASP A 50 -16.19 21.09 -7.29
CA ASP A 50 -16.26 22.05 -6.19
C ASP A 50 -14.92 22.15 -5.44
N SER A 51 -14.16 23.20 -5.76
CA SER A 51 -12.87 23.46 -5.14
C SER A 51 -12.94 23.81 -3.65
N SER A 52 -14.12 24.09 -3.10
CA SER A 52 -14.28 24.31 -1.65
C SER A 52 -14.04 23.03 -0.83
N LEU A 53 -14.02 21.88 -1.49
CA LEU A 53 -13.78 20.56 -0.89
C LEU A 53 -12.29 20.23 -0.73
N VAL A 54 -11.40 20.99 -1.39
CA VAL A 54 -9.95 20.77 -1.30
C VAL A 54 -9.45 20.74 0.15
N PRO A 55 -9.82 21.66 1.06
CA PRO A 55 -9.38 21.61 2.45
C PRO A 55 -9.89 20.39 3.23
N ILE A 56 -10.99 19.77 2.77
CA ILE A 56 -11.63 18.63 3.43
C ILE A 56 -10.95 17.33 2.99
N TYR A 57 -10.72 17.15 1.68
CA TYR A 57 -10.18 15.90 1.14
C TYR A 57 -8.66 15.85 1.04
N LYS A 58 -7.99 17.01 0.95
CA LYS A 58 -6.52 17.06 0.83
C LYS A 58 -5.79 16.40 2.01
N PRO A 59 -6.16 16.61 3.29
CA PRO A 59 -5.49 15.96 4.41
C PRO A 59 -5.56 14.42 4.31
N PHE A 60 -6.74 13.90 3.97
CA PHE A 60 -6.95 12.47 3.77
C PHE A 60 -6.07 11.93 2.63
N LEU A 61 -6.09 12.56 1.45
CA LEU A 61 -5.28 12.12 0.31
C LEU A 61 -3.77 12.16 0.59
N GLN A 62 -3.30 13.13 1.38
CA GLN A 62 -1.91 13.20 1.84
C GLN A 62 -1.54 12.04 2.77
N GLN A 63 -2.43 11.68 3.70
CA GLN A 63 -2.24 10.53 4.59
C GLN A 63 -2.23 9.22 3.80
N ALA A 64 -3.19 9.02 2.91
CA ALA A 64 -3.29 7.85 2.04
C ALA A 64 -2.01 7.65 1.18
N TYR A 65 -1.45 8.76 0.70
CA TYR A 65 -0.17 8.75 -0.02
C TYR A 65 0.99 8.32 0.90
N ALA A 66 1.08 8.85 2.12
CA ALA A 66 2.13 8.50 3.07
C ALA A 66 2.13 6.99 3.39
N HIS A 67 0.97 6.41 3.71
CA HIS A 67 0.87 4.97 3.98
C HIS A 67 1.24 4.11 2.76
N THR A 68 0.96 4.60 1.55
CA THR A 68 1.35 3.92 0.30
C THR A 68 2.87 3.91 0.14
N GLN A 69 3.56 5.00 0.48
CA GLN A 69 5.02 5.06 0.47
C GLN A 69 5.63 4.11 1.51
N GLU A 70 5.03 4.01 2.70
CA GLU A 70 5.47 3.08 3.74
C GLU A 70 5.34 1.61 3.30
N LEU A 71 4.20 1.22 2.71
CA LEU A 71 4.04 -0.12 2.16
C LEU A 71 5.06 -0.39 1.05
N GLN A 72 5.27 0.56 0.13
CA GLN A 72 6.24 0.40 -0.94
C GLN A 72 7.65 0.16 -0.39
N ALA A 73 8.09 0.95 0.59
CA ALA A 73 9.40 0.79 1.21
C ALA A 73 9.58 -0.62 1.81
N ARG A 74 8.55 -1.12 2.50
CA ARG A 74 8.57 -2.48 3.06
C ARG A 74 8.62 -3.57 2.01
N CYS A 75 7.82 -3.47 0.94
CA CYS A 75 7.90 -4.42 -0.17
C CYS A 75 9.29 -4.41 -0.83
N GLU A 76 9.95 -3.25 -0.91
CA GLU A 76 11.31 -3.13 -1.44
C GLU A 76 12.35 -3.79 -0.51
N GLU A 77 12.21 -3.63 0.81
CA GLU A 77 13.05 -4.29 1.82
C GLU A 77 12.89 -5.81 1.78
N GLU A 78 11.67 -6.32 1.74
CA GLU A 78 11.39 -7.76 1.63
C GLU A 78 11.95 -8.35 0.34
N ARG A 79 11.79 -7.65 -0.79
CA ARG A 79 12.40 -8.04 -2.08
C ARG A 79 13.93 -8.10 -1.99
N ALA A 80 14.55 -7.16 -1.29
CA ALA A 80 16.00 -7.14 -1.10
C ALA A 80 16.48 -8.32 -0.23
N ASP A 81 15.76 -8.64 0.84
CA ASP A 81 16.05 -9.79 1.71
C ASP A 81 15.90 -11.13 0.94
N ILE A 82 14.79 -11.32 0.20
CA ILE A 82 14.60 -12.50 -0.65
C ILE A 82 15.74 -12.65 -1.64
N LYS A 83 16.14 -11.55 -2.31
CA LYS A 83 17.27 -11.56 -3.24
C LYS A 83 18.56 -11.99 -2.56
N GLN A 84 18.83 -11.50 -1.35
CA GLN A 84 20.02 -11.89 -0.58
C GLN A 84 19.99 -13.37 -0.19
N ARG A 85 18.84 -13.88 0.27
CA ARG A 85 18.66 -15.31 0.58
C ARG A 85 18.90 -16.21 -0.63
N LEU A 86 18.43 -15.81 -1.82
CA LEU A 86 18.67 -16.54 -3.07
C LEU A 86 20.15 -16.57 -3.46
N ILE A 87 20.88 -15.46 -3.28
CA ILE A 87 22.33 -15.41 -3.52
C ILE A 87 23.06 -16.38 -2.59
N THR A 88 22.72 -16.37 -1.30
CA THR A 88 23.29 -17.29 -0.31
C THR A 88 23.04 -18.75 -0.69
N LEU A 89 21.79 -19.11 -1.01
CA LEU A 89 21.42 -20.47 -1.45
C LEU A 89 22.21 -20.91 -2.69
N ASN A 90 22.37 -20.03 -3.69
CA ASN A 90 23.15 -20.35 -4.89
C ASN A 90 24.63 -20.54 -4.58
N THR A 91 25.20 -19.76 -3.66
CA THR A 91 26.58 -19.92 -3.20
C THR A 91 26.75 -21.25 -2.48
N SER A 92 25.84 -21.61 -1.56
CA SER A 92 25.85 -22.90 -0.87
C SER A 92 25.72 -24.08 -1.84
N LYS A 93 24.82 -23.99 -2.85
CA LYS A 93 24.68 -25.02 -3.89
C LYS A 93 25.97 -25.21 -4.70
N LYS A 94 26.66 -24.10 -5.05
CA LYS A 94 27.96 -24.17 -5.74
C LYS A 94 29.01 -24.84 -4.87
N ALA A 95 29.10 -24.47 -3.58
CA ALA A 95 30.04 -25.09 -2.65
C ALA A 95 29.79 -26.60 -2.54
N HIS A 96 28.54 -27.03 -2.38
CA HIS A 96 28.23 -28.46 -2.27
C HIS A 96 28.53 -29.26 -3.56
N LYS A 97 28.53 -28.64 -4.74
CA LYS A 97 28.91 -29.30 -6.00
C LYS A 97 30.43 -29.53 -6.13
N VAL A 98 31.24 -28.77 -5.37
CA VAL A 98 32.71 -28.81 -5.42
C VAL A 98 33.28 -29.81 -4.39
N TYR A 99 32.54 -30.09 -3.31
CA TYR A 99 32.86 -31.12 -2.31
C TYR A 99 32.18 -32.46 -2.64
#